data_AF-A0A351Y6G6-F1
#
_entry.id   AF-A0A351Y6G6-F1
#
_cell.length_a   1.000
_cell.length_b   1.000
_cell.length_c   1.000
_cell.angle_alpha   90.00
_cell.angle_beta   90.00
_cell.angle_gamma   90.00
#
_symmetry.space_group_name_H-M   'P 1'
#
loop_
_entity.id
_entity.type
_entity.pdbx_description
1 polymer ?
#
loop_
_entity_poly.entity_id
_entity_poly.type
_entity_poly.pdbx_seq_one_letter_code
_entity_poly.pdbx_strand_id
1 'polypeptide(L)'
;METLLYRKFAAKMASEFAMKVIRRVPDTSKKCEFNDISKEILELQYYMRLSCQLGIMGVDYYGDPDTTFNPNYVLTRDQLVTIFSRILFGNQYNLKHGELTLYEQAINFINHTLTNIGNALGIDLGIITPLDWYKRHFEAIKQL
;
A
#
# COMPACT_ATOMS: atom_id res chain seq x y z
N MET A 1 8.88 -18.94 -13.82
CA MET A 1 9.68 -18.50 -12.66
C MET A 1 8.89 -17.36 -12.02
N GLU A 2 8.27 -17.59 -10.86
CA GLU A 2 7.60 -16.50 -10.12
C GLU A 2 8.67 -15.50 -9.66
N THR A 3 8.51 -14.24 -10.01
CA THR A 3 9.42 -13.16 -9.59
C THR A 3 8.98 -12.70 -8.21
N LEU A 4 9.78 -12.99 -7.17
CA LEU A 4 9.49 -12.56 -5.81
C LEU A 4 9.73 -11.05 -5.67
N LEU A 5 8.76 -10.33 -5.11
CA LEU A 5 8.87 -8.90 -4.85
C LEU A 5 9.38 -8.65 -3.42
N TYR A 6 10.64 -8.26 -3.27
CA TYR A 6 11.21 -7.86 -1.99
C TYR A 6 10.80 -6.45 -1.58
N ARG A 7 10.66 -6.22 -0.27
CA ARG A 7 10.27 -4.93 0.32
C ARG A 7 11.13 -3.76 -0.16
N LYS A 8 12.45 -3.94 -0.30
CA LYS A 8 13.35 -2.91 -0.81
C LYS A 8 13.04 -2.45 -2.24
N PHE A 9 12.66 -3.38 -3.12
CA PHE A 9 12.27 -3.05 -4.50
C PHE A 9 10.87 -2.43 -4.54
N ALA A 10 9.96 -2.91 -3.69
CA ALA A 10 8.65 -2.31 -3.54
C ALA A 10 8.72 -0.86 -3.04
N ALA A 11 9.61 -0.56 -2.10
CA ALA A 11 9.84 0.80 -1.60
C ALA A 11 10.16 1.77 -2.74
N LYS A 12 11.05 1.35 -3.66
CA LYS A 12 11.40 2.13 -4.84
C LYS A 12 10.20 2.34 -5.76
N MET A 13 9.53 1.26 -6.17
CA MET A 13 8.37 1.37 -7.07
C MET A 13 7.24 2.20 -6.48
N ALA A 14 6.90 1.98 -5.20
CA ALA A 14 5.85 2.68 -4.49
C ALA A 14 6.16 4.17 -4.32
N SER A 15 7.40 4.51 -3.96
CA SER A 15 7.82 5.91 -3.81
C SER A 15 7.76 6.66 -5.14
N GLU A 16 8.27 6.05 -6.21
CA GLU A 16 8.25 6.62 -7.55
C GLU A 16 6.83 6.86 -8.04
N PHE A 17 5.94 5.87 -7.86
CA PHE A 17 4.53 6.03 -8.22
C PHE A 17 3.85 7.12 -7.38
N ALA A 18 4.05 7.11 -6.06
CA ALA A 18 3.45 8.09 -5.16
C ALA A 18 3.87 9.53 -5.48
N MET A 19 5.14 9.77 -5.79
CA MET A 19 5.65 11.11 -6.10
C MET A 19 5.31 11.55 -7.53
N LYS A 20 5.50 10.68 -8.52
CA LYS A 20 5.37 11.07 -9.94
C LYS A 20 3.93 11.06 -10.43
N VAL A 21 3.12 10.10 -9.97
CA VAL A 21 1.74 9.91 -10.41
C VAL A 21 0.77 10.58 -9.43
N ILE A 22 0.86 10.23 -8.16
CA ILE A 22 -0.07 10.73 -7.13
C ILE A 22 0.34 12.10 -6.58
N ARG A 23 1.54 12.59 -6.91
CA ARG A 23 2.06 13.91 -6.50
C ARG A 23 2.17 14.08 -4.99
N ARG A 24 2.43 13.00 -4.25
CA ARG A 24 2.75 13.09 -2.82
C ARG A 24 4.08 13.75 -2.57
N VAL A 25 4.12 14.53 -1.50
CA VAL A 25 5.32 15.19 -1.00
C VAL A 25 5.78 14.46 0.26
N PRO A 26 7.06 14.06 0.37
CA PRO A 26 7.59 13.42 1.56
C PRO A 26 7.62 14.38 2.74
N ASP A 27 7.24 13.89 3.92
CA ASP A 27 7.42 14.59 5.19
C ASP A 27 8.86 14.40 5.68
N THR A 28 9.69 15.40 5.40
CA THR A 28 11.12 15.38 5.75
C THR A 28 11.38 15.61 7.25
N SER A 29 10.36 15.95 8.03
CA SER A 29 10.48 16.04 9.50
C SER A 29 10.54 14.66 10.16
N LYS A 30 10.03 13.61 9.49
CA LYS A 30 10.11 12.22 9.97
C LYS A 30 11.52 11.68 9.91
N LYS A 31 12.05 11.30 11.08
CA LYS A 31 13.33 10.57 11.21
C LYS A 31 13.11 9.09 10.86
N CYS A 32 13.07 8.81 9.56
CA CYS A 32 12.97 7.46 9.01
C CYS A 32 14.33 6.76 9.07
N GLU A 33 14.71 6.30 10.26
CA GLU A 33 15.98 5.64 10.53
C GLU A 33 15.75 4.15 10.83
N PHE A 34 16.33 3.30 9.99
CA PHE A 34 16.19 1.85 10.10
C PHE A 34 17.54 1.22 10.45
N ASN A 35 17.55 0.33 11.45
CA ASN A 35 18.78 -0.31 11.93
C ASN A 35 19.33 -1.40 10.98
N ASP A 36 18.51 -1.88 10.04
CA ASP A 36 18.76 -3.09 9.24
C ASP A 36 19.00 -2.82 7.74
N ILE A 37 19.07 -1.56 7.33
CA ILE A 37 19.23 -1.19 5.91
C ILE A 37 20.69 -0.93 5.49
N SER A 38 21.63 -0.90 6.43
CA SER A 38 23.03 -0.50 6.18
C SER A 38 23.78 -1.41 5.20
N LYS A 39 23.33 -2.66 5.04
CA LYS A 39 23.89 -3.65 4.10
C LYS A 39 23.38 -3.51 2.67
N GLU A 40 22.33 -2.71 2.45
CA GLU A 40 21.79 -2.48 1.12
C GLU A 40 22.56 -1.37 0.40
N ILE A 41 22.46 -1.29 -0.93
CA ILE A 41 23.06 -0.19 -1.68
C ILE A 41 22.40 1.16 -1.35
N LEU A 42 23.15 2.26 -1.49
CA LEU A 42 22.71 3.61 -1.13
C LEU A 42 21.38 4.02 -1.77
N GLU A 43 21.14 3.62 -3.02
CA GLU A 43 19.88 3.89 -3.72
C GLU A 43 18.69 3.24 -3.00
N LEU A 44 18.81 1.96 -2.62
CA LEU A 44 17.75 1.25 -1.92
C LEU A 44 17.57 1.80 -0.51
N GLN A 45 18.66 2.15 0.18
CA GLN A 45 18.60 2.87 1.46
C GLN A 45 17.79 4.15 1.35
N TYR A 46 18.04 4.96 0.31
CA TYR A 46 17.29 6.17 0.04
C TYR A 46 15.79 5.88 -0.13
N TYR A 47 15.41 4.92 -0.99
CA TYR A 47 14.00 4.61 -1.21
C TYR A 47 13.28 4.03 0.00
N MET A 48 13.99 3.29 0.86
CA MET A 48 13.42 2.82 2.11
C MET A 48 13.07 3.99 3.03
N ARG A 49 13.98 4.97 3.19
CA ARG A 49 13.71 6.21 3.96
C ARG A 49 12.60 7.04 3.33
N LEU A 50 12.66 7.23 2.01
CA LEU A 50 11.67 8.00 1.26
C LEU A 50 10.26 7.41 1.39
N SER A 51 10.12 6.09 1.27
CA SER A 51 8.83 5.41 1.42
C SER A 51 8.20 5.59 2.81
N CYS A 52 9.03 5.78 3.85
CA CYS A 52 8.58 6.11 5.20
C CYS A 52 8.20 7.57 5.36
N GLN A 53 8.98 8.49 4.77
CA GLN A 53 8.63 9.92 4.75
C GLN A 53 7.34 10.18 3.98
N LEU A 54 7.02 9.33 2.99
CA LEU A 54 5.74 9.34 2.27
C LEU A 54 4.59 8.66 3.06
N GLY A 55 4.88 8.03 4.20
CA GLY A 55 3.92 7.30 5.03
C GLY A 55 3.41 5.99 4.43
N ILE A 56 4.17 5.37 3.53
CA ILE A 56 3.72 4.19 2.74
C ILE A 56 4.32 2.89 3.28
N MET A 57 5.63 2.85 3.53
CA MET A 57 6.35 1.68 4.04
C MET A 57 7.32 2.09 5.14
N GLY A 58 7.74 1.14 5.99
CA GLY A 58 8.64 1.44 7.11
C GLY A 58 7.98 2.33 8.18
N VAL A 59 6.66 2.25 8.29
CA VAL A 59 5.85 2.92 9.31
C VAL A 59 4.93 1.92 9.97
N ASP A 60 4.65 2.14 11.24
CA ASP A 60 3.77 1.34 12.07
C ASP A 60 2.28 1.55 11.71
N TYR A 61 1.39 1.08 12.58
CA TYR A 61 -0.05 1.25 12.43
C TYR A 61 -0.49 2.73 12.47
N TYR A 62 0.13 3.55 13.30
CA TYR A 62 -0.22 4.97 13.46
C TYR A 62 0.35 5.84 12.33
N GLY A 63 1.31 5.30 11.56
CA GLY A 63 2.00 6.00 10.49
C GLY A 63 3.31 6.65 10.96
N ASP A 64 3.79 6.25 12.14
CA ASP A 64 5.07 6.66 12.70
C ASP A 64 6.19 5.74 12.20
N PRO A 65 7.41 6.26 12.02
CA PRO A 65 8.55 5.45 11.57
C PRO A 65 8.78 4.22 12.46
N ASP A 66 8.94 3.06 11.83
CA ASP A 66 9.40 1.85 12.51
C ASP A 66 10.94 1.88 12.65
N THR A 67 11.49 1.07 13.57
CA THR A 67 12.93 0.91 13.79
C THR A 67 13.59 -0.08 12.82
N THR A 68 12.79 -0.95 12.19
CA THR A 68 13.27 -1.98 11.24
C THR A 68 12.50 -1.89 9.92
N PHE A 69 13.19 -2.00 8.78
CA PHE A 69 12.55 -1.98 7.47
C PHE A 69 12.25 -3.37 6.92
N ASN A 70 13.10 -4.35 7.22
CA ASN A 70 13.12 -5.72 6.71
C ASN A 70 13.29 -5.78 5.17
N PRO A 71 14.42 -5.30 4.60
CA PRO A 71 14.58 -5.10 3.15
C PRO A 71 14.45 -6.37 2.30
N ASN A 72 14.85 -7.51 2.86
CA ASN A 72 14.91 -8.80 2.17
C ASN A 72 13.71 -9.71 2.46
N TYR A 73 12.67 -9.19 3.12
CA TYR A 73 11.39 -9.90 3.21
C TYR A 73 10.62 -9.79 1.90
N VAL A 74 10.06 -10.91 1.46
CA VAL A 74 9.16 -10.97 0.31
C VAL A 74 7.81 -10.38 0.73
N LEU A 75 7.28 -9.49 -0.11
CA LEU A 75 5.95 -8.93 0.10
C LEU A 75 4.88 -10.00 -0.11
N THR A 76 3.96 -10.06 0.85
CA THR A 76 2.70 -10.76 0.69
C THR A 76 1.67 -9.90 -0.04
N ARG A 77 0.59 -10.51 -0.52
CA ARG A 77 -0.49 -9.80 -1.24
C ARG A 77 -1.15 -8.73 -0.37
N ASP A 78 -1.30 -8.97 0.94
CA ASP A 78 -1.86 -8.03 1.92
C ASP A 78 -0.97 -6.81 2.10
N GLN A 79 0.34 -7.02 2.20
CA GLN A 79 1.28 -5.91 2.31
C GLN A 79 1.26 -5.06 1.03
N LEU A 80 1.13 -5.68 -0.14
CA LEU A 80 0.99 -4.94 -1.40
C LEU A 80 -0.30 -4.09 -1.44
N VAL A 81 -1.44 -4.65 -1.04
CA VAL A 81 -2.72 -3.90 -0.95
C VAL A 81 -2.61 -2.76 0.07
N THR A 82 -1.97 -3.00 1.21
CA THR A 82 -1.72 -1.97 2.23
C THR A 82 -0.87 -0.82 1.68
N ILE A 83 0.18 -1.12 0.91
CA ILE A 83 1.01 -0.12 0.24
C ILE A 83 0.17 0.77 -0.67
N PHE A 84 -0.68 0.19 -1.52
CA PHE A 84 -1.56 0.96 -2.41
C PHE A 84 -2.60 1.79 -1.65
N SER A 85 -3.22 1.21 -0.62
CA SER A 85 -4.14 1.93 0.25
C SER A 85 -3.45 3.15 0.87
N ARG A 86 -2.24 2.97 1.40
CA ARG A 86 -1.45 4.07 1.97
C ARG A 86 -1.10 5.12 0.95
N ILE A 87 -0.74 4.75 -0.29
CA ILE A 87 -0.44 5.71 -1.36
C ILE A 87 -1.64 6.62 -1.65
N LEU A 88 -2.85 6.08 -1.68
CA LEU A 88 -4.04 6.87 -2.02
C LEU A 88 -4.61 7.63 -0.81
N PHE A 89 -4.64 6.99 0.36
CA PHE A 89 -5.45 7.46 1.51
C PHE A 89 -4.63 7.75 2.77
N GLY A 90 -3.33 7.46 2.75
CA GLY A 90 -2.46 7.71 3.90
C GLY A 90 -2.74 6.71 5.01
N ASN A 91 -2.82 7.17 6.25
CA ASN A 91 -3.04 6.31 7.42
C ASN A 91 -4.53 6.02 7.72
N GLN A 92 -5.47 6.61 6.95
CA GLN A 92 -6.92 6.48 7.18
C GLN A 92 -7.41 5.03 7.27
N TYR A 93 -6.80 4.14 6.48
CA TYR A 93 -7.14 2.71 6.43
C TYR A 93 -5.93 1.84 6.82
N ASN A 94 -5.04 2.38 7.66
CA ASN A 94 -4.06 1.52 8.31
C ASN A 94 -4.80 0.52 9.17
N LEU A 95 -4.32 -0.73 9.16
CA LEU A 95 -4.95 -1.82 9.88
C LEU A 95 -4.00 -2.36 10.93
N LYS A 96 -4.55 -2.60 12.12
CA LYS A 96 -3.83 -3.33 13.15
C LYS A 96 -3.75 -4.78 12.71
N HIS A 97 -2.61 -5.40 12.96
CA HIS A 97 -2.40 -6.79 12.59
C HIS A 97 -3.52 -7.68 13.18
N GLY A 98 -4.30 -8.34 12.31
CA GLY A 98 -5.36 -9.27 12.70
C GLY A 98 -6.79 -8.72 12.75
N GLU A 99 -7.04 -7.43 12.44
CA GLU A 99 -8.38 -6.84 12.61
C GLU A 99 -9.26 -6.80 11.35
N LEU A 100 -8.71 -6.90 10.13
CA LEU A 100 -9.50 -7.01 8.89
C LEU A 100 -8.78 -7.88 7.84
N THR A 101 -9.55 -8.68 7.12
CA THR A 101 -9.05 -9.55 6.06
C THR A 101 -8.58 -8.73 4.85
N LEU A 102 -7.62 -9.28 4.08
CA LEU A 102 -7.16 -8.78 2.78
C LEU A 102 -8.31 -8.37 1.84
N TYR A 103 -9.45 -9.03 2.03
CA TYR A 103 -10.69 -8.82 1.32
C TYR A 103 -11.38 -7.50 1.66
N GLU A 104 -11.54 -7.19 2.95
CA GLU A 104 -12.16 -5.94 3.40
C GLU A 104 -11.31 -4.73 3.01
N GLN A 105 -9.98 -4.89 2.98
CA GLN A 105 -9.05 -3.88 2.46
C GLN A 105 -9.30 -3.56 0.98
N ALA A 106 -9.39 -4.61 0.15
CA ALA A 106 -9.61 -4.46 -1.28
C ALA A 106 -10.99 -3.84 -1.57
N ILE A 107 -12.04 -4.26 -0.85
CA ILE A 107 -13.39 -3.72 -1.03
C ILE A 107 -13.47 -2.25 -0.61
N ASN A 108 -12.90 -1.87 0.53
CA ASN A 108 -12.88 -0.48 0.98
C ASN A 108 -12.10 0.42 0.00
N PHE A 109 -10.94 -0.05 -0.49
CA PHE A 109 -10.16 0.62 -1.52
C PHE A 109 -10.98 0.84 -2.80
N ILE A 110 -11.64 -0.22 -3.30
CA ILE A 110 -12.44 -0.16 -4.53
C ILE A 110 -13.60 0.81 -4.36
N ASN A 111 -14.36 0.70 -3.27
CA ASN A 111 -15.52 1.55 -3.02
C ASN A 111 -15.14 3.02 -2.92
N HIS A 112 -14.09 3.33 -2.17
CA HIS A 112 -13.64 4.71 -2.05
C HIS A 112 -13.14 5.27 -3.39
N THR A 113 -12.44 4.46 -4.19
CA THR A 113 -11.99 4.87 -5.53
C THR A 113 -13.17 5.14 -6.46
N LEU A 114 -14.19 4.27 -6.46
CA LEU A 114 -15.40 4.43 -7.25
C LEU A 114 -16.20 5.68 -6.82
N THR A 115 -16.34 5.92 -5.51
CA THR A 115 -17.00 7.13 -5.00
C THR A 115 -16.28 8.41 -5.45
N ASN A 116 -14.95 8.44 -5.37
CA ASN A 116 -14.19 9.63 -5.78
C ASN A 116 -14.27 9.90 -7.29
N ILE A 117 -14.18 8.85 -8.11
CA ILE A 117 -14.35 8.99 -9.56
C ILE A 117 -15.79 9.43 -9.88
N GLY A 118 -16.78 8.83 -9.22
CA GLY A 118 -18.18 9.20 -9.38
C GLY A 118 -18.44 10.67 -9.06
N ASN A 119 -17.92 11.15 -7.92
CA ASN A 119 -18.01 12.55 -7.52
C ASN A 119 -17.34 13.50 -8.53
N ALA A 120 -16.15 13.14 -9.03
CA ALA A 120 -15.43 13.93 -10.03
C ALA A 120 -16.18 14.01 -11.38
N LEU A 121 -16.96 12.97 -11.70
CA LEU A 121 -17.72 12.86 -12.95
C LEU A 121 -19.19 13.24 -12.80
N GLY A 122 -19.67 13.56 -11.60
CA GLY A 122 -21.07 13.85 -11.31
C GLY A 122 -22.00 12.64 -11.53
N ILE A 123 -21.50 11.41 -11.39
CA ILE A 123 -22.26 10.16 -11.58
C ILE A 123 -22.09 9.25 -10.38
N ASP A 124 -23.12 8.50 -10.00
CA ASP A 124 -22.98 7.44 -8.99
C ASP A 124 -22.50 6.15 -9.66
N LEU A 125 -21.29 5.71 -9.32
CA LEU A 125 -20.70 4.46 -9.80
C LEU A 125 -21.08 3.24 -8.93
N GLY A 126 -21.83 3.47 -7.84
CA GLY A 126 -22.27 2.44 -6.91
C GLY A 126 -21.18 1.98 -5.94
N ILE A 127 -21.61 1.38 -4.82
CA ILE A 127 -20.75 0.74 -3.82
C ILE A 127 -20.78 -0.77 -4.07
N ILE A 128 -19.62 -1.40 -4.15
CA ILE A 128 -19.48 -2.85 -4.25
C ILE A 128 -19.44 -3.43 -2.84
N THR A 129 -20.44 -4.22 -2.46
CA THR A 129 -20.41 -4.90 -1.18
C THR A 129 -19.44 -6.09 -1.20
N PRO A 130 -18.93 -6.52 -0.03
CA PRO A 130 -18.21 -7.78 0.12
C PRO A 130 -19.02 -9.02 -0.33
N LEU A 131 -20.33 -8.93 -0.55
CA LEU A 131 -21.11 -10.05 -1.09
C LEU A 131 -21.18 -10.01 -2.63
N ASP A 132 -21.26 -8.81 -3.20
CA ASP A 132 -21.38 -8.60 -4.65
C ASP A 132 -20.09 -8.88 -5.42
N TRP A 133 -18.94 -8.60 -4.81
CA TRP A 133 -17.65 -8.92 -5.39
C TRP A 133 -17.40 -10.44 -5.39
N TYR A 134 -17.71 -11.12 -4.27
CA TYR A 134 -17.62 -12.57 -4.13
C TYR A 134 -18.46 -13.28 -5.20
N LYS A 135 -19.73 -12.88 -5.37
CA LYS A 135 -20.61 -13.47 -6.41
C LYS A 135 -20.07 -13.27 -7.83
N ARG A 136 -19.49 -12.12 -8.15
CA ARG A 136 -19.00 -11.81 -9.51
C ARG A 136 -17.69 -12.53 -9.86
N HIS A 137 -16.80 -12.72 -8.89
CA HIS A 137 -15.46 -13.25 -9.17
C HIS A 137 -15.29 -14.73 -8.80
N PHE A 138 -16.04 -15.25 -7.82
CA PHE A 138 -15.96 -16.67 -7.45
C PHE A 138 -16.72 -17.58 -8.42
N GLU A 139 -17.82 -17.10 -9.03
CA GLU A 139 -18.53 -17.85 -10.09
C GLU A 139 -17.73 -17.87 -11.41
N ALA A 140 -16.93 -16.84 -11.68
CA ALA A 140 -16.01 -16.82 -12.83
C ALA A 140 -14.84 -17.81 -12.66
N ILE A 141 -14.44 -18.12 -11.41
CA ILE A 141 -13.38 -19.10 -11.11
C ILE A 141 -13.91 -20.54 -11.19
N LYS A 142 -15.21 -20.78 -10.98
CA LYS A 142 -15.82 -22.13 -11.12
C LYS A 142 -15.99 -22.58 -12.58
N GLN A 143 -15.76 -21.70 -13.55
CA GLN A 143 -15.86 -22.00 -14.98
C GLN A 143 -14.49 -22.21 -15.65
N LEU A 144 -13.41 -22.30 -14.86
CA LEU A 144 -12.07 -22.74 -15.25
C LEU A 144 -11.76 -24.08 -14.59
#